data_AF-A0A1K2HX28-F1
#
_entry.id   AF-A0A1K2HX28-F1
#
_cell.length_a   1.000
_cell.length_b   1.000
_cell.length_c   1.000
_cell.angle_alpha   90.00
_cell.angle_beta   90.00
_cell.angle_gamma   90.00
#
_symmetry.space_group_name_H-M   'P 1'
#
loop_
_entity.id
_entity.type
_entity.pdbx_description
1 polymer ?
#
loop_
_entity_poly.entity_id
_entity_poly.type
_entity_poly.pdbx_seq_one_letter_code
_entity_poly.pdbx_strand_id
1 'polypeptide(L)'
;MSLSAISRKIAELEKRMLAAAEAEDFELAARLRNEIAALRGEDGGAPAVRKPPPGEMGLGTHIPVVAPPKGWTPPKKPDPMTRGRK
;
A
#
# COMPACT_ATOMS: atom_id res chain seq x y z
N MET A 1 -5.58 0.86 9.20
CA MET A 1 -4.96 1.82 10.14
C MET A 1 -4.11 2.79 9.34
N SER A 2 -3.96 4.05 9.75
CA SER A 2 -2.96 4.95 9.15
C SER A 2 -1.55 4.46 9.47
N LEU A 3 -0.55 4.82 8.65
CA LEU A 3 0.86 4.49 8.90
C LEU A 3 1.30 4.94 10.30
N SER A 4 0.86 6.13 10.72
CA SER A 4 1.14 6.66 12.06
C SER A 4 0.48 5.90 13.20
N ALA A 5 -0.65 5.23 12.95
CA ALA A 5 -1.28 4.34 13.92
C ALA A 5 -0.54 3.00 14.03
N ILE A 6 -0.05 2.47 12.90
CA ILE A 6 0.78 1.25 12.86
C ILE A 6 2.09 1.46 13.63
N SER A 7 2.79 2.57 13.37
CA SER A 7 4.04 2.89 14.08
C SER A 7 3.85 3.02 15.59
N ARG A 8 2.76 3.66 16.04
CA ARG A 8 2.43 3.75 17.48
C ARG A 8 2.19 2.38 18.10
N LYS A 9 1.44 1.52 17.40
CA LYS A 9 1.17 0.16 17.87
C LYS A 9 2.44 -0.68 17.95
N ILE A 10 3.32 -0.60 16.94
CA ILE A 10 4.62 -1.29 16.97
C ILE A 10 5.46 -0.84 18.17
N ALA A 11 5.57 0.47 18.42
CA ALA A 11 6.32 0.99 19.56
C ALA A 11 5.77 0.51 20.92
N GLU A 12 4.45 0.33 21.02
CA GLU A 12 3.83 -0.23 22.22
C GLU A 12 4.16 -1.72 22.39
N LEU A 13 4.10 -2.50 21.31
CA LEU A 13 4.46 -3.92 21.32
C LEU A 13 5.95 -4.13 21.65
N GLU A 14 6.84 -3.28 21.15
CA GLU A 14 8.28 -3.32 21.45
C GLU A 14 8.55 -3.10 22.95
N LYS A 15 7.86 -2.14 23.58
CA LYS A 15 7.95 -1.91 25.03
C LYS A 15 7.48 -3.13 25.83
N ARG A 16 6.37 -3.76 25.42
CA ARG A 16 5.84 -4.96 26.09
C ARG A 16 6.77 -6.16 25.91
N MET A 17 7.40 -6.30 24.75
CA MET A 17 8.35 -7.36 24.45
C MET A 17 9.60 -7.24 25.32
N LEU A 18 10.14 -6.03 25.49
CA LEU A 18 11.26 -5.77 26.38
C LEU A 18 10.92 -6.09 27.84
N ALA A 19 9.76 -5.64 28.32
CA ALA A 19 9.30 -5.95 29.68
C ALA A 19 9.12 -7.48 29.90
N ALA A 20 8.63 -8.21 28.90
CA ALA A 20 8.53 -9.67 28.96
C ALA A 20 9.92 -10.34 29.02
N ALA A 21 10.88 -9.83 28.23
CA ALA A 21 12.25 -10.34 28.24
C ALA A 21 12.97 -10.05 29.58
N GLU A 22 12.75 -8.89 30.19
CA GLU A 22 13.26 -8.54 31.52
C GLU A 22 12.67 -9.43 32.62
N ALA A 23 11.42 -9.88 32.44
CA ALA A 23 10.75 -10.83 33.33
C ALA A 23 11.07 -12.31 33.00
N GLU A 24 12.01 -12.57 32.08
CA GLU A 24 12.38 -13.90 31.58
C GLU A 24 11.22 -14.70 30.94
N ASP A 25 10.14 -14.03 30.55
CA ASP A 25 9.02 -14.61 29.81
C ASP A 25 9.30 -14.56 28.30
N PHE A 26 10.20 -15.44 27.85
CA PHE A 26 10.62 -15.51 26.46
C PHE A 26 9.51 -16.01 25.52
N GLU A 27 8.54 -16.77 26.02
CA GLU A 27 7.37 -17.20 25.25
C GLU A 27 6.49 -16.00 24.87
N LEU A 28 6.19 -15.14 25.84
CA LEU A 28 5.46 -13.90 25.57
C LEU A 28 6.26 -12.97 24.66
N ALA A 29 7.57 -12.81 24.90
CA ALA A 29 8.43 -12.00 24.05
C ALA A 29 8.45 -12.51 22.60
N ALA A 30 8.50 -13.82 22.38
CA ALA A 30 8.46 -14.43 21.05
C ALA A 30 7.12 -14.17 20.33
N ARG A 31 5.99 -14.27 21.05
CA ARG A 31 4.66 -13.95 20.49
C ARG A 31 4.56 -12.49 20.06
N LEU A 32 5.04 -11.57 20.90
CA LEU A 32 5.04 -10.13 20.61
C LEU A 32 5.94 -9.80 19.41
N ARG A 33 7.11 -10.43 19.32
CA ARG A 33 8.00 -10.31 18.16
C ARG A 33 7.31 -10.71 16.86
N ASN A 34 6.59 -11.83 16.86
CA ASN A 34 5.86 -12.30 15.67
C ASN A 34 4.71 -11.34 15.31
N GLU A 35 4.01 -10.75 16.30
CA GLU A 35 3.00 -9.71 16.02
C GLU A 35 3.63 -8.46 15.39
N ILE A 36 4.81 -8.05 15.84
CA ILE A 36 5.57 -6.95 15.24
C ILE A 36 5.97 -7.28 13.79
N ALA A 37 6.51 -8.47 13.54
CA ALA A 37 6.91 -8.93 12.20
C ALA A 37 5.71 -8.95 11.23
N ALA A 38 4.55 -9.40 11.70
CA ALA A 38 3.30 -9.36 10.94
C ALA A 38 2.87 -7.93 10.59
N LEU A 39 2.99 -6.98 11.53
CA LEU A 39 2.67 -5.57 11.29
C LEU A 39 3.68 -4.87 10.36
N ARG A 40 4.94 -5.31 10.35
CA ARG A 40 5.99 -4.83 9.44
C ARG A 40 5.87 -5.45 8.04
N GLY A 41 5.18 -6.58 7.91
CA GLY A 41 5.03 -7.33 6.67
C GLY A 41 6.22 -8.21 6.33
N GLU A 42 6.97 -8.65 7.35
CA GLU A 42 8.17 -9.49 7.20
C GLU A 42 7.81 -10.98 6.96
N ASP A 43 6.65 -11.45 7.47
CA ASP A 43 6.17 -12.83 7.36
C ASP A 43 5.15 -13.06 6.21
N GLY A 44 5.34 -12.42 5.06
CA GLY A 44 4.48 -12.61 3.88
C GLY A 44 3.09 -11.97 3.97
N GLY A 45 2.81 -11.20 5.03
CA GLY A 45 1.67 -10.28 5.11
C GLY A 45 1.91 -9.04 4.24
N ALA A 46 0.83 -8.47 3.68
CA ALA A 46 0.90 -7.33 2.78
C ALA A 46 1.77 -6.22 3.39
N PRO A 47 2.88 -5.83 2.74
CA PRO A 47 3.87 -4.94 3.33
C PRO A 47 3.23 -3.58 3.66
N ALA A 48 3.72 -2.94 4.73
CA ALA A 48 3.38 -1.54 5.04
C ALA A 48 3.67 -0.60 3.85
N VAL A 49 4.50 -1.06 2.90
CA VAL A 49 4.75 -0.45 1.60
C VAL A 49 4.43 -1.47 0.48
N ARG A 50 3.26 -1.37 -0.16
CA ARG A 50 2.95 -2.22 -1.34
C ARG A 50 3.75 -1.75 -2.56
N LYS A 51 4.21 -2.69 -3.37
CA LYS A 51 4.65 -2.38 -4.74
C LYS A 51 3.42 -1.91 -5.55
N PRO A 52 3.42 -0.69 -6.11
CA PRO A 52 2.33 -0.25 -6.97
C PRO A 52 2.19 -1.19 -8.17
N PRO A 53 0.96 -1.54 -8.61
CA PRO A 53 0.76 -2.30 -9.83
C PRO A 53 1.43 -1.60 -11.03
N PRO A 54 1.84 -2.37 -12.06
CA PRO A 54 2.36 -1.79 -13.30
C PRO A 54 1.38 -0.75 -13.87
N GLY A 55 1.82 0.51 -14.01
CA GLY A 55 0.99 1.64 -14.44
C GLY A 55 0.72 2.70 -13.37
N GLU A 56 0.88 2.39 -12.07
CA GLU A 56 0.79 3.40 -11.00
C GLU A 56 2.09 4.23 -10.84
N MET A 57 3.20 3.79 -11.42
CA MET A 57 4.47 4.54 -11.48
C MET A 57 4.77 4.95 -12.92
N GLY A 58 4.54 6.21 -13.23
CA GLY A 58 4.86 6.81 -14.53
C GLY A 58 4.85 8.34 -14.44
N LEU A 59 5.55 9.01 -15.36
CA LEU A 59 5.39 10.45 -15.55
C LEU A 59 3.91 10.70 -15.94
N GLY A 60 3.19 11.49 -15.13
CA GLY A 60 1.78 11.82 -15.35
C GLY A 60 0.77 11.08 -14.48
N THR A 61 1.16 10.08 -13.68
CA THR A 61 0.19 9.35 -12.82
C THR A 61 -0.32 10.16 -11.63
N HIS A 62 0.36 11.24 -11.27
CA HIS A 62 -0.09 12.22 -10.27
C HIS A 62 -1.09 13.23 -10.83
N ILE A 63 -1.30 13.25 -12.15
CA ILE A 63 -2.22 14.22 -12.78
C ILE A 63 -3.64 13.73 -12.49
N PRO A 64 -4.47 14.50 -11.77
CA PRO A 64 -5.86 14.14 -11.58
C PRO A 64 -6.55 14.08 -12.94
N VAL A 65 -7.16 12.94 -13.26
CA VAL A 65 -8.00 12.81 -14.45
C VAL A 65 -9.20 13.72 -14.24
N VAL A 66 -9.30 14.78 -15.02
CA VAL A 66 -10.44 15.70 -14.98
C VAL A 66 -11.67 14.90 -15.41
N ALA A 67 -12.60 14.69 -14.47
CA ALA A 67 -13.86 14.05 -14.78
C ALA A 67 -14.67 14.97 -15.70
N PRO A 68 -15.17 14.46 -16.85
CA PRO A 68 -16.01 15.27 -17.72
C PRO A 68 -17.32 15.64 -16.99
N PRO A 69 -17.90 16.81 -17.27
CA PRO A 69 -19.15 17.24 -16.63
C PRO A 69 -20.30 16.27 -16.93
N LYS A 70 -21.29 16.23 -16.04
CA LYS A 70 -22.47 15.35 -16.16
C LYS A 70 -23.17 15.58 -17.50
N GLY A 71 -23.33 14.53 -18.31
CA GLY A 71 -23.98 14.58 -19.62
C GLY A 71 -23.05 14.91 -20.79
N TRP A 72 -21.75 15.07 -20.57
CA TRP A 72 -20.79 15.25 -21.65
C TRP A 72 -20.65 13.97 -22.48
N THR A 73 -20.76 14.11 -23.80
CA THR A 73 -20.59 13.01 -24.76
C THR A 73 -19.37 13.31 -25.64
N PRO A 74 -18.37 12.42 -25.71
CA PRO A 74 -17.22 12.62 -26.59
C PRO A 74 -17.65 12.73 -28.05
N PRO A 75 -17.01 13.59 -28.88
CA PRO A 75 -17.28 13.62 -30.30
C PRO A 75 -16.87 12.30 -30.96
N LYS A 76 -17.57 11.93 -32.04
CA LYS A 76 -17.20 10.75 -32.84
C LYS A 76 -15.80 10.95 -33.42
N LYS A 77 -14.93 9.94 -33.26
CA LYS A 77 -13.59 9.94 -33.86
C LYS A 77 -13.72 10.11 -35.37
N PRO A 78 -12.95 11.00 -36.02
CA PRO A 78 -12.93 11.11 -37.47
C PRO A 78 -12.52 9.78 -38.09
N ASP A 79 -13.01 9.49 -39.29
CA ASP A 79 -12.65 8.28 -40.02
C ASP A 79 -11.12 8.28 -40.22
N PRO A 80 -10.40 7.24 -39.79
CA PRO A 80 -8.99 7.12 -40.14
C PRO A 80 -8.88 7.10 -41.66
N MET A 81 -8.30 8.16 -42.23
CA MET A 81 -8.00 8.31 -43.68
C MET A 81 -6.96 7.30 -44.19
N THR A 82 -6.84 6.15 -43.54
CA THR A 82 -5.87 5.08 -43.78
C THR A 82 -6.52 3.79 -44.29
N ARG A 83 -7.84 3.76 -44.48
CA ARG A 83 -8.51 2.67 -45.19
C ARG A 83 -8.22 2.79 -46.70
N GLY A 84 -7.32 1.95 -47.22
CA GLY A 84 -7.10 1.83 -48.67
C GLY A 84 -5.66 1.67 -49.16
N ARG A 85 -4.64 1.54 -48.29
CA ARG A 85 -3.30 1.15 -48.76
C ARG A 85 -3.22 -0.38 -48.84
N LYS A 86 -3.34 -0.91 -50.07
CA LYS A 86 -2.81 -2.22 -50.45
C LYS A 86 -1.35 -2.06 -50.88
#